data_AF-A0A4Q5V059-F1
#
_entry.id   AF-A0A4Q5V059-F1
#
_cell.length_a   1.000
_cell.length_b   1.000
_cell.length_c   1.000
_cell.angle_alpha   90.00
_cell.angle_beta   90.00
_cell.angle_gamma   90.00
#
_symmetry.space_group_name_H-M   'P 1'
#
loop_
_entity.id
_entity.type
_entity.pdbx_description
1 polymer ?
#
loop_
_entity_poly.entity_id
_entity_poly.type
_entity_poly.pdbx_seq_one_letter_code
_entity_poly.pdbx_strand_id
1 'polypeptide(L)' 'MGMEDDTRAFFVLIANSIALLLVWMIANILVGIYWNYAFFTGAPSWKNILYYILSIILFFFIARHIIRKWKAYL' A
#
# COMPACT_ATOMS: atom_id res chain seq x y z
N MET A 1 30.32 4.97 -11.55
CA MET A 1 29.13 5.46 -10.81
C MET A 1 29.64 5.79 -9.42
N GLY A 2 29.53 7.06 -9.02
CA GLY A 2 30.11 7.52 -7.76
C GLY A 2 29.26 7.05 -6.57
N MET A 3 29.88 6.88 -5.40
CA MET A 3 29.23 6.48 -4.14
C MET A 3 27.99 7.35 -3.79
N GLU A 4 27.92 8.55 -4.34
CA GLU A 4 26.81 9.50 -4.22
C GLU A 4 25.54 9.08 -5.01
N ASP A 5 25.70 8.46 -6.19
CA ASP A 5 24.58 7.94 -6.99
C ASP A 5 23.89 6.75 -6.30
N ASP A 6 24.66 5.85 -5.69
CA ASP A 6 24.12 4.70 -4.95
C ASP A 6 23.38 5.16 -3.70
N THR A 7 23.92 6.16 -2.98
CA THR A 7 23.27 6.73 -1.79
C THR A 7 21.94 7.39 -2.17
N ARG A 8 21.89 8.14 -3.27
CA ARG A 8 20.65 8.75 -3.77
C ARG A 8 19.62 7.69 -4.18
N ALA A 9 20.03 6.66 -4.89
CA ALA A 9 19.15 5.57 -5.32
C ALA A 9 18.50 4.86 -4.12
N PHE A 10 19.26 4.64 -3.05
CA PHE A 10 18.75 4.06 -1.81
C PHE A 10 17.65 4.92 -1.17
N PHE A 11 17.87 6.22 -1.00
CA PHE A 11 16.86 7.11 -0.43
C PHE A 11 15.60 7.19 -1.30
N VAL A 12 15.75 7.19 -2.62
CA VAL A 12 14.61 7.15 -3.56
C VAL A 12 13.84 5.84 -3.44
N LEU A 13 14.51 4.70 -3.25
CA LEU A 13 13.86 3.41 -3.01
C LEU A 13 13.01 3.44 -1.73
N ILE A 14 13.55 3.99 -0.64
CA ILE A 14 12.83 4.16 0.63
C ILE A 14 11.62 5.09 0.44
N ALA A 15 11.84 6.29 -0.11
CA ALA A 15 10.80 7.29 -0.31
C ALA A 15 9.65 6.75 -1.16
N ASN A 16 9.95 6.04 -2.25
CA ASN A 16 8.93 5.40 -3.08
C ASN A 16 8.18 4.28 -2.36
N SER A 17 8.87 3.50 -1.52
CA SER A 17 8.22 2.43 -0.74
C SER A 17 7.23 3.01 0.26
N ILE A 18 7.62 4.08 0.97
CA ILE A 18 6.76 4.80 1.93
C ILE A 18 5.61 5.47 1.18
N ALA A 19 5.88 6.18 0.10
CA ALA A 19 4.85 6.88 -0.68
C ALA A 19 3.78 5.91 -1.20
N LEU A 20 4.18 4.75 -1.72
CA LEU A 20 3.25 3.74 -2.22
C LEU A 20 2.34 3.18 -1.10
N LEU A 21 2.91 2.94 0.08
CA LEU A 21 2.14 2.51 1.24
C LEU A 21 1.16 3.60 1.69
N LEU A 22 1.59 4.86 1.73
CA LEU A 22 0.74 6.00 2.09
C LEU A 22 -0.42 6.17 1.12
N VAL A 23 -0.18 6.03 -0.19
CA VAL A 23 -1.25 6.07 -1.20
C VAL A 23 -2.31 5.00 -0.91
N TRP A 24 -1.90 3.78 -0.58
CA TRP A 24 -2.83 2.72 -0.19
C TRP A 24 -3.58 3.04 1.10
N MET A 25 -2.92 3.62 2.11
CA MET A 25 -3.59 4.07 3.32
C MET A 25 -4.65 5.14 3.03
N ILE A 26 -4.33 6.15 2.22
CA ILE A 26 -5.27 7.20 1.82
C ILE A 26 -6.47 6.61 1.08
N ALA A 27 -6.25 5.66 0.17
CA ALA A 27 -7.33 4.96 -0.50
C ALA A 27 -8.26 4.22 0.48
N ASN A 28 -7.70 3.58 1.51
CA ASN A 28 -8.49 2.93 2.57
C ASN A 28 -9.23 3.93 3.46
N ILE A 29 -8.67 5.11 3.72
CA ILE A 29 -9.38 6.17 4.44
C ILE A 29 -10.58 6.66 3.60
N LEU A 30 -10.39 6.93 2.31
CA LEU A 30 -11.46 7.41 1.44
C LEU A 30 -12.56 6.35 1.27
N VAL A 31 -12.19 5.13 0.90
CA VAL A 31 -13.18 4.09 0.58
C VAL A 31 -13.70 3.43 1.84
N GLY A 32 -12.84 3.10 2.79
CA GLY A 32 -13.21 2.41 4.02
C GLY A 32 -13.92 3.33 5.01
N ILE A 33 -13.31 4.48 5.32
CA ILE A 33 -13.80 5.36 6.38
C ILE A 33 -14.83 6.35 5.83
N TYR A 34 -14.46 7.17 4.84
CA TYR A 34 -15.32 8.25 4.35
C TYR A 34 -16.61 7.73 3.69
N TRP A 35 -16.54 6.61 2.94
CA TRP A 35 -17.72 5.94 2.39
C TRP A 35 -18.31 4.84 3.31
N ASN A 36 -17.79 4.70 4.53
CA ASN A 36 -18.24 3.75 5.53
C ASN A 36 -18.17 2.26 5.13
N TYR A 37 -17.38 1.88 4.11
CA TYR A 37 -17.22 0.46 3.75
C TYR A 37 -16.39 -0.36 4.72
N ALA A 38 -15.64 0.27 5.63
CA ALA A 38 -14.92 -0.39 6.71
C ALA A 38 -15.76 -0.59 7.98
N PHE A 39 -16.93 0.04 8.10
CA PHE A 39 -17.76 -0.06 9.30
C PHE A 39 -18.92 -1.04 9.09
N PHE A 40 -19.22 -1.80 10.15
CA PHE A 40 -20.32 -2.75 10.16
C PHE A 40 -21.48 -2.19 10.99
N THR A 41 -22.58 -1.81 10.35
CA THR A 41 -23.81 -1.39 11.05
C THR A 41 -24.70 -2.63 11.30
N GLY A 42 -24.35 -3.42 12.32
CA GLY A 42 -25.09 -4.60 12.76
C GLY A 42 -24.54 -5.92 12.19
N ALA A 43 -24.75 -6.19 10.91
CA ALA A 43 -24.23 -7.39 10.24
C ALA A 43 -23.27 -7.02 9.10
N PRO A 44 -22.25 -7.86 8.80
CA PRO A 44 -21.36 -7.61 7.69
C PRO A 44 -22.12 -7.65 6.36
N SER A 45 -22.19 -6.51 5.68
CA SER A 45 -22.80 -6.44 4.36
C SER A 45 -21.82 -6.98 3.31
N TRP A 46 -22.36 -7.44 2.18
CA TRP A 46 -21.57 -7.87 1.03
C TRP A 46 -20.55 -6.79 0.59
N LYS A 47 -20.92 -5.51 0.68
CA LYS A 47 -20.03 -4.39 0.32
C LYS A 47 -18.81 -4.30 1.23
N ASN A 48 -18.99 -4.54 2.52
CA ASN A 48 -17.88 -4.55 3.48
C ASN A 48 -16.92 -5.71 3.18
N ILE A 49 -17.47 -6.90 2.94
CA ILE A 49 -16.68 -8.11 2.62
C ILE A 49 -15.86 -7.86 1.35
N LEU A 50 -16.50 -7.34 0.29
CA LEU A 50 -15.82 -7.01 -0.95
C LEU A 50 -14.72 -5.96 -0.75
N TYR A 51 -14.98 -4.92 0.04
CA TYR A 51 -13.99 -3.89 0.39
C TYR A 51 -12.75 -4.50 1.07
N TYR A 52 -12.94 -5.34 2.10
CA TYR A 52 -11.82 -5.96 2.80
C TYR A 52 -11.02 -6.90 1.89
N ILE A 53 -11.68 -7.71 1.07
CA ILE A 53 -11.02 -8.59 0.09
C ILE A 53 -10.15 -7.76 -0.86
N LEU A 54 -10.71 -6.70 -1.46
CA LEU A 54 -9.99 -5.84 -2.38
C LEU A 54 -8.83 -5.10 -1.70
N SER A 55 -9.04 -4.59 -0.48
CA SER A 55 -8.00 -3.90 0.29
C SER A 55 -6.81 -4.82 0.59
N ILE A 56 -7.07 -6.07 1.01
CA ILE A 56 -6.04 -7.09 1.27
C ILE A 56 -5.31 -7.49 -0.01
N ILE A 57 -6.04 -7.72 -1.11
CA ILE A 57 -5.44 -8.05 -2.40
C ILE A 57 -4.49 -6.93 -2.85
N LEU A 58 -4.95 -5.67 -2.80
CA LEU A 58 -4.12 -4.52 -3.15
C LEU A 58 -2.90 -4.41 -2.24
N PHE A 59 -3.06 -4.62 -0.94
CA PHE A 59 -1.95 -4.61 0.00
C PHE A 59 -0.91 -5.70 -0.33
N PHE A 60 -1.36 -6.91 -0.65
CA PHE A 60 -0.49 -7.99 -1.06
C PHE A 60 0.32 -7.65 -2.32
N PHE A 61 -0.32 -7.04 -3.33
CA PHE A 61 0.38 -6.59 -4.54
C PHE A 61 1.41 -5.51 -4.26
N ILE A 62 1.08 -4.54 -3.39
CA ILE A 62 2.00 -3.48 -2.98
C ILE A 62 3.20 -4.05 -2.21
N ALA A 63 2.93 -4.90 -1.22
CA ALA A 63 3.98 -5.57 -0.45
C ALA A 63 4.90 -6.39 -1.38
N ARG A 64 4.32 -7.17 -2.30
CA ARG A 64 5.08 -7.91 -3.31
C ARG A 64 5.91 -6.98 -4.20
N HIS A 65 5.36 -5.86 -4.65
CA HIS A 65 6.07 -4.89 -5.49
C HIS A 65 7.28 -4.29 -4.75
N ILE A 66 7.07 -3.85 -3.50
CA ILE A 66 8.13 -3.31 -2.66
C ILE A 66 9.21 -4.37 -2.43
N ILE A 67 8.85 -5.58 -1.99
CA ILE A 67 9.82 -6.67 -1.77
C ILE A 67 10.64 -6.96 -3.04
N ARG A 68 10.00 -7.00 -4.21
CA ARG A 68 10.71 -7.21 -5.48
C ARG A 68 11.70 -6.09 -5.79
N LYS A 69 11.34 -4.83 -5.52
CA LYS A 69 12.25 -3.69 -5.73
C LYS A 69 13.45 -3.74 -4.79
N TRP A 70 13.22 -4.05 -3.51
CA TRP A 70 14.29 -4.18 -2.53
C TRP A 70 15.22 -5.36 -2.84
N LYS A 71 14.68 -6.51 -3.28
CA LYS A 71 15.48 -7.65 -3.74
C LYS A 71 16.28 -7.39 -5.02
N ALA A 72 15.89 -6.43 -5.84
CA ALA A 72 16.63 -6.06 -7.05
C ALA A 72 17.73 -5.03 -6.77
N TYR A 73 17.65 -4.34 -5.63
CA TYR A 73 18.63 -3.36 -5.20
C TYR A 73 19.75 -3.98 -4.33
N LEU A 74 19.38 -4.97 -3.49
CA LEU A 74 20.33 -5.80 -2.72
C LEU A 74 21.04 -6.81 -3.60
#